data_AF-A0A076HQY3-F1
#
_entry.id   AF-A0A076HQY3-F1
#
_cell.length_a   1.000
_cell.length_b   1.000
_cell.length_c   1.000
_cell.angle_alpha   90.00
_cell.angle_beta   90.00
_cell.angle_gamma   90.00
#
_symmetry.space_group_name_H-M   'P 1'
#
loop_
_entity.id
_entity.type
_entity.pdbx_description
1 polymer ?
#
loop_
_entity_poly.entity_id
_entity_poly.type
_entity_poly.pdbx_seq_one_letter_code
_entity_poly.pdbx_strand_id
1 'polypeptide(L)'
;MSGPSRSKRTFLGLVDAGEREVARLLTLITAVVISAAIIQLMISLGSKLLTGSAATWLGDDLIKILGDLLTVLIALEVLQNITSYLRRHVVQIELVLVTALTAVARKVIVLPSGAENKPQLLVGLGIAVVSLSAAYWLVKRANATPSRARLGRGSDTRLDVQS
;
A
#
# COMPACT_ATOMS: atom_id res chain seq x y z
N MET A 1 -32.28 4.41 -32.31
CA MET A 1 -31.47 4.74 -31.11
C MET A 1 -31.96 3.88 -29.96
N SER A 2 -31.33 2.73 -29.75
CA SER A 2 -31.75 1.74 -28.74
C SER A 2 -31.05 2.04 -27.41
N GLY A 3 -31.80 2.55 -26.43
CA GLY A 3 -31.28 2.84 -25.09
C GLY A 3 -30.84 1.56 -24.34
N PRO A 4 -29.86 1.65 -23.43
CA PRO A 4 -29.35 0.49 -22.71
C PRO A 4 -30.45 -0.21 -21.88
N SER A 5 -30.49 -1.55 -21.95
CA SER A 5 -31.51 -2.39 -21.33
C SER A 5 -31.51 -2.27 -19.80
N ARG A 6 -32.71 -2.27 -19.18
CA ARG A 6 -32.91 -2.14 -17.72
C ARG A 6 -32.10 -3.13 -16.89
N SER A 7 -31.77 -4.31 -17.42
CA SER A 7 -30.98 -5.36 -16.76
C SER A 7 -29.55 -4.93 -16.39
N LYS A 8 -28.89 -4.13 -17.24
CA LYS A 8 -27.52 -3.68 -16.96
C LYS A 8 -27.42 -2.79 -15.72
N ARG A 9 -28.46 -1.98 -15.42
CA ARG A 9 -28.47 -1.11 -14.23
C ARG A 9 -28.65 -1.89 -12.93
N THR A 10 -29.48 -2.93 -12.94
CA THR A 10 -29.69 -3.81 -11.78
C THR A 10 -28.46 -4.68 -11.52
N PHE A 11 -27.82 -5.19 -12.57
CA PHE A 11 -26.58 -5.97 -12.46
C PHE A 11 -25.44 -5.16 -11.83
N LEU A 12 -25.20 -3.94 -12.32
CA LEU A 12 -24.14 -3.08 -11.79
C LEU A 12 -24.37 -2.74 -10.31
N GLY A 13 -25.61 -2.42 -9.91
CA GLY A 13 -25.92 -2.16 -8.50
C GLY A 13 -25.74 -3.39 -7.58
N LEU A 14 -25.99 -4.61 -8.08
CA LEU A 14 -25.73 -5.84 -7.33
C LEU A 14 -24.23 -6.09 -7.16
N VAL A 15 -23.45 -5.84 -8.21
CA VAL A 15 -21.99 -5.96 -8.18
C VAL A 15 -21.40 -4.94 -7.20
N ASP A 16 -21.80 -3.67 -7.27
CA ASP A 16 -21.33 -2.62 -6.36
C ASP A 16 -21.65 -2.95 -4.88
N ALA A 17 -22.84 -3.51 -4.62
CA ALA A 17 -23.22 -3.96 -3.29
C ALA A 17 -22.36 -5.15 -2.83
N GLY A 18 -22.12 -6.13 -3.71
CA GLY A 18 -21.24 -7.26 -3.43
C GLY A 18 -19.80 -6.83 -3.13
N GLU A 19 -19.24 -5.91 -3.93
CA GLU A 19 -17.90 -5.36 -3.71
C GLU A 19 -17.78 -4.68 -2.34
N ARG A 20 -18.81 -3.93 -1.92
CA ARG A 20 -18.83 -3.26 -0.62
C ARG A 20 -18.87 -4.25 0.54
N GLU A 21 -19.66 -5.32 0.44
CA GLU A 21 -19.71 -6.35 1.48
C GLU A 21 -18.39 -7.12 1.58
N VAL A 22 -17.76 -7.44 0.44
CA VAL A 22 -16.42 -8.06 0.43
C VAL A 22 -15.39 -7.14 1.09
N ALA A 23 -15.35 -5.86 0.74
CA ALA A 23 -14.40 -4.91 1.35
C ALA A 23 -14.61 -4.76 2.87
N ARG A 24 -15.87 -4.80 3.33
CA ARG A 24 -16.21 -4.74 4.77
C ARG A 24 -15.75 -5.99 5.50
N LEU A 25 -15.97 -7.17 4.93
CA LEU A 25 -15.51 -8.43 5.47
C LEU A 25 -13.97 -8.47 5.53
N LEU A 26 -13.29 -8.05 4.46
CA LEU A 26 -11.83 -7.96 4.42
C LEU A 26 -11.30 -7.02 5.51
N THR A 27 -11.93 -5.86 5.71
CA THR A 27 -11.56 -4.92 6.78
C THR A 27 -11.60 -5.58 8.16
N LEU A 28 -12.67 -6.34 8.45
CA LEU A 28 -12.83 -7.04 9.73
C LEU A 28 -11.77 -8.14 9.91
N ILE A 29 -11.54 -8.95 8.87
CA ILE A 29 -10.54 -10.01 8.87
C ILE A 29 -9.14 -9.40 9.12
N THR A 30 -8.77 -8.34 8.40
CA THR A 30 -7.48 -7.69 8.57
C THR A 30 -7.32 -7.10 9.98
N ALA A 31 -8.37 -6.52 10.56
CA ALA A 31 -8.32 -6.01 11.94
C ALA A 31 -8.06 -7.13 12.97
N VAL A 32 -8.67 -8.30 12.80
CA VAL A 32 -8.41 -9.49 13.64
C VAL A 32 -6.97 -9.96 13.47
N VAL A 33 -6.46 -10.03 12.24
CA VAL A 33 -5.07 -10.42 11.95
C VAL A 33 -4.08 -9.45 12.59
N ILE A 34 -4.31 -8.14 12.49
CA ILE A 34 -3.47 -7.12 13.15
C ILE A 34 -3.46 -7.34 14.67
N SER A 35 -4.63 -7.55 15.27
CA SER A 35 -4.75 -7.76 16.72
C SER A 35 -3.98 -9.01 17.16
N ALA A 36 -4.12 -10.12 16.44
CA ALA A 36 -3.37 -11.35 16.71
C ALA A 36 -1.86 -11.16 16.54
N ALA A 37 -1.42 -10.46 15.49
CA ALA A 37 -0.01 -10.19 15.23
C ALA A 37 0.62 -9.31 16.33
N ILE A 38 -0.11 -8.30 16.83
CA ILE A 38 0.33 -7.47 17.96
C ILE A 38 0.47 -8.32 19.22
N ILE A 39 -0.50 -9.17 19.55
CA ILE A 39 -0.44 -10.05 20.72
C ILE A 39 0.78 -10.97 20.62
N GLN A 40 0.97 -11.61 19.46
CA GLN A 40 2.12 -12.48 19.22
C GLN A 40 3.44 -11.72 19.38
N LEU A 41 3.53 -10.52 18.82
CA LEU A 41 4.71 -9.66 18.94
C LEU A 41 5.00 -9.29 20.40
N MET A 42 3.98 -8.95 21.19
CA MET A 42 4.12 -8.64 22.61
C MET A 42 4.63 -9.83 23.41
N ILE A 43 4.12 -11.04 23.14
CA ILE A 43 4.59 -12.29 23.78
C ILE A 43 6.04 -12.59 23.38
N SER A 44 6.38 -12.49 22.10
CA SER A 44 7.74 -12.70 21.58
C SER A 44 8.73 -11.70 22.17
N LEU A 45 8.36 -10.43 22.27
CA LEU A 45 9.19 -9.38 22.85
C LEU A 45 9.36 -9.58 24.36
N GLY A 46 8.27 -9.82 25.08
CA GLY A 46 8.27 -10.01 26.53
C GLY A 46 9.11 -11.21 26.96
N SER A 47 8.97 -12.34 26.27
CA SER A 47 9.78 -13.54 26.55
C SER A 47 11.28 -13.26 26.36
N LYS A 48 11.67 -12.63 25.24
CA LYS A 48 13.07 -12.30 24.95
C LYS A 48 13.66 -11.29 25.94
N LEU A 49 12.88 -10.34 26.45
CA LEU A 49 13.32 -9.37 27.46
C LEU A 49 13.53 -10.00 28.84
N LEU A 50 12.69 -10.98 29.22
CA LEU A 50 12.74 -11.61 30.54
C LEU A 50 13.77 -12.74 30.64
N THR A 51 14.02 -13.48 29.56
CA THR A 51 14.91 -14.65 29.56
C THR A 51 16.22 -14.43 28.79
N GLY A 52 16.37 -13.32 28.08
CA GLY A 52 17.53 -13.06 27.22
C GLY A 52 18.75 -12.56 28.01
N SER A 53 19.91 -13.20 27.78
CA SER A 53 21.20 -12.62 28.16
C SER A 53 21.50 -11.41 27.28
N ALA A 54 21.92 -10.27 27.86
CA ALA A 54 22.13 -9.00 27.16
C ALA A 54 23.02 -9.11 25.90
N ALA A 55 23.90 -10.12 25.84
CA ALA A 55 24.81 -10.36 24.72
C ALA A 55 24.16 -11.02 23.48
N THR A 56 23.01 -11.69 23.61
CA THR A 56 22.37 -12.42 22.49
C THR A 56 21.20 -11.67 21.85
N TRP A 57 20.63 -10.67 22.56
CA TRP A 57 19.45 -9.94 22.10
C TRP A 57 19.73 -8.93 20.97
N LEU A 58 20.92 -8.31 20.94
CA LEU A 58 21.27 -7.23 19.99
C LEU A 58 21.56 -7.71 18.55
N GLY A 59 21.65 -9.02 18.30
CA GLY A 59 21.95 -9.59 16.98
C GLY A 59 20.70 -10.10 16.25
N ASP A 60 20.71 -11.39 15.93
CA ASP A 60 19.65 -12.07 15.15
C ASP A 60 18.25 -11.91 15.75
N ASP A 61 18.15 -11.77 17.07
CA ASP A 61 16.88 -11.61 17.77
C ASP A 61 16.25 -10.24 17.54
N LEU A 62 17.05 -9.18 17.47
CA LEU A 62 16.58 -7.83 17.12
C LEU A 62 16.06 -7.79 15.68
N ILE A 63 16.77 -8.42 14.73
CA ILE A 63 16.36 -8.49 13.32
C ILE A 63 15.02 -9.24 13.19
N LYS A 64 14.82 -10.31 13.96
CA LYS A 64 13.54 -11.04 14.00
C LYS A 64 12.40 -10.18 14.54
N ILE A 65 12.61 -9.47 15.66
CA ILE A 65 11.60 -8.57 16.25
C ILE A 65 11.25 -7.43 15.28
N LEU A 66 12.25 -6.83 14.62
CA LEU A 66 12.02 -5.84 13.57
C LEU A 66 11.22 -6.43 12.41
N GLY A 67 11.50 -7.67 12.02
CA GLY A 67 10.72 -8.37 11.00
C GLY A 67 9.26 -8.59 11.38
N ASP A 68 8.99 -8.91 12.64
CA ASP A 68 7.63 -9.08 13.18
C ASP A 68 6.90 -7.72 13.28
N LEU A 69 7.59 -6.67 13.72
CA LEU A 69 7.07 -5.28 13.69
C LEU A 69 6.68 -4.88 12.27
N LEU A 70 7.56 -5.12 11.28
CA LEU A 70 7.27 -4.81 9.89
C LEU A 70 6.12 -5.66 9.33
N THR A 71 5.92 -6.89 9.81
CA THR A 71 4.74 -7.72 9.47
C THR A 71 3.45 -7.05 9.94
N VAL A 72 3.44 -6.47 11.15
CA VAL A 72 2.29 -5.70 11.66
C VAL A 72 2.06 -4.45 10.80
N LEU A 73 3.12 -3.74 10.41
CA LEU A 73 3.02 -2.57 9.53
C LEU A 73 2.40 -2.92 8.18
N ILE A 74 2.79 -4.03 7.55
CA ILE A 74 2.18 -4.49 6.29
C ILE A 74 0.67 -4.74 6.47
N ALA A 75 0.26 -5.35 7.57
CA ALA A 75 -1.15 -5.59 7.83
C ALA A 75 -1.93 -4.27 8.00
N LEU A 76 -1.33 -3.27 8.65
CA LEU A 76 -1.88 -1.92 8.74
C LEU A 76 -1.96 -1.22 7.37
N GLU A 77 -0.94 -1.36 6.52
CA GLU A 77 -0.96 -0.83 5.15
C GLU A 77 -2.09 -1.46 4.31
N VAL A 78 -2.28 -2.77 4.42
CA VAL A 78 -3.39 -3.48 3.75
C VAL A 78 -4.74 -2.96 4.26
N LEU A 79 -4.90 -2.77 5.57
CA LEU A 79 -6.11 -2.18 6.15
C LEU A 79 -6.37 -0.77 5.61
N GLN A 80 -5.33 0.07 5.50
CA GLN A 80 -5.42 1.40 4.90
C GLN A 80 -5.84 1.34 3.44
N ASN A 81 -5.33 0.37 2.68
CA ASN A 81 -5.69 0.17 1.28
C ASN A 81 -7.18 -0.19 1.11
N ILE A 82 -7.66 -1.16 1.90
CA ILE A 82 -9.07 -1.59 1.89
C ILE A 82 -10.00 -0.45 2.36
N THR A 83 -9.66 0.21 3.46
CA THR A 83 -10.49 1.30 4.01
C THR A 83 -10.51 2.52 3.09
N SER A 84 -9.43 2.79 2.37
CA SER A 84 -9.38 3.79 1.30
C SER A 84 -10.40 3.47 0.19
N TYR A 85 -10.41 2.22 -0.28
CA TYR A 85 -11.39 1.76 -1.27
C TYR A 85 -12.82 1.93 -0.74
N LEU A 86 -13.09 1.56 0.53
CA LEU A 86 -14.41 1.69 1.13
C LEU A 86 -14.90 3.16 1.22
N ARG A 87 -13.98 4.12 1.38
CA ARG A 87 -14.29 5.57 1.49
C ARG A 87 -14.50 6.25 0.14
N ARG A 88 -13.73 5.88 -0.88
CA ARG A 88 -13.71 6.58 -2.18
C ARG A 88 -14.27 5.77 -3.34
N HIS A 89 -14.62 4.50 -3.11
CA HIS A 89 -15.08 3.55 -4.14
C HIS A 89 -14.11 3.41 -5.31
N VAL A 90 -12.82 3.68 -5.07
CA VAL A 90 -11.74 3.55 -6.04
C VAL A 90 -10.48 3.05 -5.35
N VAL A 91 -9.78 2.11 -6.01
CA VAL A 91 -8.47 1.65 -5.56
C VAL A 91 -7.46 2.77 -5.81
N GLN A 92 -6.82 3.27 -4.75
CA GLN A 92 -5.77 4.26 -4.88
C GLN A 92 -4.47 3.58 -5.31
N ILE A 93 -4.20 3.61 -6.62
CA ILE A 93 -3.03 2.94 -7.22
C ILE A 93 -1.73 3.43 -6.58
N GLU A 94 -1.62 4.72 -6.23
CA GLU A 94 -0.46 5.26 -5.52
C GLU A 94 -0.22 4.56 -4.18
N LEU A 95 -1.26 4.31 -3.39
CA LEU A 95 -1.16 3.60 -2.11
C LEU A 95 -0.73 2.14 -2.31
N VAL A 96 -1.28 1.46 -3.33
CA VAL A 96 -0.91 0.09 -3.67
C VAL A 96 0.58 -0.02 -4.02
N LEU A 97 1.09 0.91 -4.83
CA LEU A 97 2.49 0.93 -5.24
C LEU A 97 3.44 1.21 -4.07
N VAL A 98 3.04 2.10 -3.15
CA VAL A 98 3.79 2.34 -1.91
C VAL A 98 3.82 1.09 -1.04
N THR A 99 2.68 0.40 -0.85
CA THR A 99 2.64 -0.88 -0.11
C THR A 99 3.55 -1.94 -0.75
N ALA A 100 3.61 -2.01 -2.09
CA ALA A 100 4.51 -2.92 -2.78
C ALA A 100 6.00 -2.58 -2.53
N LEU A 101 6.36 -1.29 -2.54
CA LEU A 101 7.70 -0.83 -2.20
C LEU A 101 8.05 -1.16 -0.74
N THR A 102 7.14 -0.92 0.21
CA THR A 102 7.33 -1.30 1.62
C THR A 102 7.55 -2.80 1.76
N ALA A 103 6.76 -3.63 1.07
CA ALA A 103 6.88 -5.09 1.12
C ALA A 103 8.26 -5.59 0.64
N VAL A 104 8.81 -4.97 -0.41
CA VAL A 104 10.16 -5.29 -0.90
C VAL A 104 11.23 -4.79 0.07
N ALA A 105 11.11 -3.56 0.57
CA ALA A 105 12.04 -2.99 1.55
C ALA A 105 12.10 -3.85 2.82
N ARG A 106 10.96 -4.34 3.30
CA ARG A 106 10.86 -5.26 4.44
C ARG A 106 11.61 -6.57 4.21
N LYS A 107 11.56 -7.12 2.99
CA LYS A 107 12.37 -8.30 2.63
C LYS A 107 13.87 -8.04 2.70
N VAL A 108 14.31 -6.83 2.37
CA VAL A 108 15.73 -6.43 2.45
C VAL A 108 16.18 -6.25 3.89
N ILE A 109 15.35 -5.64 4.75
CA ILE A 109 15.70 -5.42 6.17
C ILE A 109 15.85 -6.74 6.93
N VAL A 110 15.01 -7.74 6.62
CA VAL A 110 14.96 -9.03 7.33
C VAL A 110 15.66 -10.13 6.53
N LEU A 111 16.72 -9.78 5.78
CA LEU A 111 17.53 -10.77 5.07
C LEU A 111 18.21 -11.71 6.09
N PRO A 112 18.05 -13.04 5.96
CA PRO A 112 18.74 -13.98 6.82
C PRO A 112 20.24 -13.99 6.52
N SER A 113 21.05 -14.29 7.54
CA SER A 113 22.51 -14.39 7.45
C SER A 113 22.91 -15.36 6.33
N GLY A 114 23.82 -14.93 5.45
CA GLY A 114 24.25 -15.70 4.28
C GLY A 114 23.40 -15.49 3.02
N ALA A 115 22.39 -14.62 3.06
CA ALA A 115 21.71 -14.17 1.85
C ALA A 115 22.62 -13.31 0.96
N GLU A 116 23.65 -12.67 1.52
CA GLU A 116 24.71 -11.99 0.78
C GLU A 116 25.48 -12.92 -0.17
N ASN A 117 25.51 -14.23 0.12
CA ASN A 117 26.18 -15.23 -0.71
C ASN A 117 25.37 -15.62 -1.96
N LYS A 118 24.21 -14.99 -2.19
CA LYS A 118 23.34 -15.23 -3.34
C LYS A 118 23.15 -13.93 -4.14
N PRO A 119 24.14 -13.55 -5.00
CA PRO A 119 24.10 -12.30 -5.77
C PRO A 119 22.82 -12.15 -6.59
N GLN A 120 22.29 -13.26 -7.11
CA GLN A 120 21.06 -13.29 -7.91
C GLN A 120 19.82 -12.82 -7.13
N LEU A 121 19.77 -13.08 -5.81
CA LEU A 121 18.68 -12.65 -4.94
C LEU A 121 18.74 -11.12 -4.72
N LEU A 122 19.94 -10.59 -4.47
CA LEU A 122 20.16 -9.15 -4.30
C LEU A 122 19.88 -8.37 -5.59
N VAL A 123 20.33 -8.87 -6.74
CA VAL A 123 20.03 -8.27 -8.04
C VAL A 123 18.54 -8.31 -8.34
N GLY A 124 17.86 -9.43 -8.06
CA GLY A 124 16.41 -9.55 -8.23
C GLY A 124 15.62 -8.56 -7.36
N LEU A 125 16.02 -8.37 -6.09
CA LEU A 125 15.44 -7.35 -5.21
C LEU A 125 15.71 -5.93 -5.74
N GLY A 126 16.92 -5.64 -6.22
CA GLY A 126 17.26 -4.35 -6.81
C GLY A 126 16.42 -4.03 -8.04
N ILE A 127 16.27 -4.98 -8.96
CA ILE A 127 15.42 -4.82 -10.15
C ILE A 127 13.96 -4.58 -9.73
N ALA A 128 13.44 -5.35 -8.77
CA ALA A 128 12.07 -5.17 -8.27
C ALA A 128 11.84 -3.76 -7.70
N VAL A 129 12.77 -3.24 -6.89
CA VAL A 129 12.69 -1.89 -6.34
C VAL A 129 12.71 -0.84 -7.45
N VAL A 130 13.59 -0.97 -8.44
CA VAL A 130 13.68 -0.03 -9.57
C VAL A 130 12.40 -0.05 -10.41
N SER A 131 11.87 -1.24 -10.73
CA SER A 131 10.63 -1.39 -11.49
C SER A 131 9.42 -0.79 -10.75
N LEU A 132 9.27 -1.05 -9.45
CA LEU A 132 8.19 -0.47 -8.64
C LEU A 132 8.32 1.04 -8.50
N SER A 133 9.54 1.55 -8.31
CA SER A 133 9.81 2.98 -8.22
C SER A 133 9.49 3.70 -9.53
N ALA A 134 9.84 3.10 -10.67
CA ALA A 134 9.49 3.61 -11.98
C ALA A 134 7.97 3.63 -12.22
N ALA A 135 7.27 2.56 -11.84
CA ALA A 135 5.80 2.50 -11.92
C ALA A 135 5.14 3.58 -11.06
N TYR A 136 5.59 3.76 -9.81
CA TYR A 136 5.11 4.81 -8.91
C TYR A 136 5.34 6.21 -9.50
N TRP A 137 6.53 6.47 -10.03
CA TRP A 137 6.84 7.75 -10.65
C TRP A 137 5.94 8.06 -11.85
N LEU A 138 5.69 7.06 -12.71
CA LEU A 138 4.84 7.22 -13.89
C LEU A 138 3.39 7.53 -13.50
N VAL A 139 2.82 6.77 -12.55
CA VAL A 139 1.46 7.00 -12.05
C VAL A 139 1.34 8.38 -11.42
N LYS A 140 2.28 8.75 -10.55
CA LYS A 140 2.30 10.07 -9.91
C LYS A 140 2.37 11.21 -10.94
N ARG A 141 3.18 11.06 -11.99
CA ARG A 141 3.31 12.06 -13.07
C ARG A 141 2.04 12.17 -13.90
N ALA A 142 1.39 11.06 -14.22
CA ALA A 142 0.12 11.05 -14.95
C ALA A 142 -0.97 11.80 -14.16
N ASN A 143 -1.04 11.57 -12.85
CA ASN A 143 -2.02 12.23 -11.97
C ASN A 143 -1.72 13.71 -11.71
N ALA A 144 -0.48 14.17 -11.85
CA ALA A 144 -0.09 15.57 -11.64
C ALA A 144 -0.47 16.54 -12.79
N THR A 145 -0.95 16.03 -13.93
CA THR A 145 -1.14 16.83 -15.17
C THR A 145 -2.50 17.58 -15.38
N PRO A 146 -3.54 17.63 -14.51
CA PRO A 146 -4.81 18.30 -14.90
C PRO A 146 -4.92 19.84 -14.86
N SER A 147 -3.91 20.65 -14.49
CA SER A 147 -4.19 22.05 -14.05
C SER A 147 -3.47 23.21 -14.77
N ARG A 148 -2.66 22.98 -15.82
CA ARG A 148 -1.99 24.09 -16.53
C ARG A 148 -2.77 24.69 -17.72
N ALA A 149 -3.86 24.06 -18.16
CA ALA A 149 -4.59 24.50 -19.36
C ALA A 149 -5.70 25.55 -19.13
N ARG A 150 -6.03 25.92 -17.88
CA ARG A 150 -7.14 26.86 -17.58
C ARG A 150 -6.73 28.27 -17.15
N LEU A 151 -5.45 28.54 -16.92
CA LEU A 151 -5.00 29.84 -16.41
C LEU A 151 -4.56 30.84 -17.50
N GLY A 152 -4.67 30.47 -18.79
CA GLY A 152 -4.24 31.32 -19.91
C GLY A 152 -5.36 31.83 -20.83
N ARG A 153 -6.65 31.69 -20.48
CA ARG A 153 -7.77 32.02 -21.40
C ARG A 153 -8.80 33.00 -20.82
N GLY A 154 -8.42 33.78 -19.82
CA GLY A 154 -9.32 34.70 -19.11
C GLY A 154 -8.93 36.18 -19.13
N SER A 155 -7.79 36.57 -19.70
CA SER A 155 -7.26 37.94 -19.62
C SER A 155 -7.41 38.76 -20.91
N ASP A 156 -7.69 38.14 -22.06
CA ASP A 156 -7.57 38.85 -23.36
C ASP A 156 -8.88 39.41 -23.92
N THR A 157 -10.02 39.24 -23.24
CA THR A 157 -11.34 39.68 -23.78
C THR A 157 -11.88 40.96 -23.14
N ARG A 158 -11.08 41.68 -22.32
CA ARG A 158 -11.55 42.87 -21.60
C ARG A 158 -10.96 44.21 -22.04
N LEU A 159 -10.14 44.25 -23.10
CA LEU A 159 -9.52 45.50 -23.55
C LEU A 159 -10.17 46.14 -24.80
N ASP A 160 -11.07 45.44 -25.50
CA ASP A 160 -11.65 45.96 -26.76
C ASP A 160 -13.05 46.58 -26.64
N VAL A 161 -13.53 46.85 -25.41
CA VAL A 161 -14.90 47.41 -25.19
C VAL A 161 -14.87 48.83 -24.60
N GLN A 162 -13.71 49.48 -24.53
CA GLN A 162 -13.60 50.89 -24.18
C GLN A 162 -12.60 51.58 -25.10
N SER A 163 -13.03 51.95 -26.30
CA SER A 163 -12.39 52.95 -27.17
C SER A 163 -13.46 53.57 -28.07
#